data_AF-A0A3C0Y0Z9-F1
#
_entry.id   AF-A0A3C0Y0Z9-F1
#
_cell.length_a   1.000
_cell.length_b   1.000
_cell.length_c   1.000
_cell.angle_alpha   90.00
_cell.angle_beta   90.00
_cell.angle_gamma   90.00
#
_symmetry.space_group_name_H-M   'P 1'
#
loop_
_entity.id
_entity.type
_entity.pdbx_description
1 polymer ?
#
loop_
_entity_poly.entity_id
_entity_poly.type
_entity_poly.pdbx_seq_one_letter_code
_entity_poly.pdbx_strand_id
1 'polypeptide(L)'
;MKKTLEPLVLAPAGKGYLWGGERLKTEYNKDLQISPLAETWECSVHPDGPSTVMNGEYAGRKLNEVIEERPDLIGSKSDTFPILVKFIDAAKDLS
;
A
#
# COMPACT_ATOMS: atom_id res chain seq x y z
N MET A 1 26.41 13.00 -11.45
CA MET A 1 25.00 13.47 -11.49
C MET A 1 24.23 12.68 -10.44
N LYS A 2 23.43 13.33 -9.57
CA LYS A 2 22.51 12.59 -8.68
C LYS A 2 21.42 11.98 -9.56
N LYS A 3 21.27 10.65 -9.53
CA LYS A 3 20.19 9.94 -10.22
C LYS A 3 18.87 10.35 -9.54
N THR A 4 17.99 11.04 -10.27
CA THR A 4 16.67 11.41 -9.77
C THR A 4 15.84 10.14 -9.59
N LEU A 5 15.26 9.94 -8.41
CA LEU A 5 14.36 8.82 -8.18
C LEU A 5 13.06 9.06 -8.95
N GLU A 6 12.61 8.07 -9.71
CA GLU A 6 11.29 8.07 -10.31
C GLU A 6 10.19 7.85 -9.24
N PRO A 7 8.95 8.29 -9.47
CA PRO A 7 7.83 7.94 -8.59
C PRO A 7 7.72 6.42 -8.43
N LEU A 8 7.60 5.96 -7.18
CA LEU A 8 7.38 4.54 -6.88
C LEU A 8 5.90 4.21 -7.09
N VAL A 9 5.62 3.31 -8.03
CA VAL A 9 4.32 2.69 -8.21
C VAL A 9 4.21 1.54 -7.22
N LEU A 10 3.15 1.53 -6.42
CA LEU A 10 2.97 0.54 -5.36
C LEU A 10 1.81 -0.40 -5.68
N ALA A 11 2.04 -1.70 -5.53
CA ALA A 11 0.98 -2.69 -5.44
C ALA A 11 0.43 -2.73 -4.01
N PRO A 12 -0.90 -2.67 -3.83
CA PRO A 12 -1.51 -2.63 -2.52
C PRO A 12 -1.52 -4.01 -1.86
N ALA A 13 -1.61 -4.03 -0.52
CA ALA A 13 -1.97 -5.24 0.21
C ALA A 13 -3.49 -5.29 0.42
N GLY A 14 -4.14 -6.38 -0.01
CA GLY A 14 -5.57 -6.58 0.19
C GLY A 14 -5.91 -7.16 1.56
N LYS A 15 -7.07 -6.79 2.12
CA LYS A 15 -7.60 -7.32 3.38
C LYS A 15 -9.05 -7.77 3.19
N GLY A 16 -9.33 -9.01 3.55
CA GLY A 16 -10.66 -9.59 3.47
C GLY A 16 -11.34 -9.71 4.84
N TYR A 17 -11.97 -8.62 5.28
CA TYR A 17 -12.72 -8.60 6.55
C TYR A 17 -14.22 -8.83 6.32
N LEU A 18 -14.91 -9.45 7.29
CA LEU A 18 -16.32 -9.84 7.19
C LEU A 18 -17.31 -8.69 6.95
N TRP A 19 -16.89 -7.46 7.24
CA TRP A 19 -17.65 -6.23 6.99
C TRP A 19 -17.46 -5.67 5.58
N GLY A 20 -16.48 -6.18 4.83
CA GLY A 20 -16.18 -5.75 3.47
C GLY A 20 -17.20 -6.20 2.44
N GLY A 21 -17.14 -5.56 1.28
CA GLY A 21 -17.94 -5.90 0.10
C GLY A 21 -17.08 -6.27 -1.11
N GLU A 22 -17.57 -5.90 -2.29
CA GLU A 22 -16.96 -6.18 -3.59
C GLU A 22 -16.66 -4.88 -4.38
N ARG A 23 -16.95 -3.70 -3.81
CA ARG A 23 -16.91 -2.43 -4.53
C ARG A 23 -15.51 -2.09 -5.02
N LEU A 24 -14.48 -2.42 -4.24
CA LEU A 24 -13.10 -2.23 -4.64
C LEU A 24 -12.74 -3.01 -5.90
N LYS A 25 -13.36 -4.17 -6.14
CA LYS A 25 -13.15 -4.93 -7.38
C LYS A 25 -13.97 -4.36 -8.52
N THR A 26 -15.26 -4.14 -8.29
CA THR A 26 -16.23 -3.84 -9.36
C THR A 26 -16.18 -2.39 -9.83
N GLU A 27 -15.91 -1.43 -8.94
CA GLU A 27 -15.91 0.01 -9.25
C GLU A 27 -14.50 0.60 -9.32
N TYR A 28 -13.55 0.03 -8.55
CA TYR A 28 -12.17 0.53 -8.47
C TYR A 28 -11.15 -0.38 -9.17
N ASN A 29 -11.61 -1.43 -9.87
CA ASN A 29 -10.79 -2.36 -10.65
C ASN A 29 -9.61 -2.96 -9.88
N LYS A 30 -9.78 -3.21 -8.58
CA LYS A 30 -8.77 -3.91 -7.77
C LYS A 30 -8.82 -5.40 -8.07
N ASP A 31 -7.93 -5.86 -8.95
CA ASP A 31 -7.80 -7.26 -9.35
C ASP A 31 -7.07 -8.10 -8.27
N LEU A 32 -7.77 -8.35 -7.16
CA LEU A 32 -7.30 -9.19 -6.07
C LEU A 32 -8.28 -10.34 -5.85
N GLN A 33 -7.73 -11.56 -5.79
CA GLN A 33 -8.48 -12.79 -5.57
C GLN A 33 -8.86 -12.99 -4.08
N ILE A 34 -9.50 -11.98 -3.48
CA ILE A 34 -9.89 -11.92 -2.05
C ILE A 34 -11.36 -11.54 -1.98
N SER A 35 -12.23 -12.34 -1.35
CA SER A 35 -13.67 -12.02 -1.20
C SER A 35 -14.14 -12.34 0.23
N PRO A 36 -14.78 -11.39 0.93
CA PRO A 36 -14.96 -9.97 0.55
C PRO A 36 -13.62 -9.22 0.48
N LEU A 37 -13.54 -8.12 -0.28
CA LEU A 37 -12.38 -7.22 -0.32
C LEU A 37 -12.70 -5.93 0.46
N ALA A 38 -12.34 -5.91 1.74
CA ALA A 38 -12.70 -4.86 2.67
C ALA A 38 -11.77 -3.63 2.59
N GLU A 39 -10.45 -3.87 2.50
CA GLU A 39 -9.45 -2.80 2.37
C GLU A 39 -8.41 -3.15 1.31
N THR A 40 -7.86 -2.11 0.68
CA THR A 40 -6.57 -2.18 -0.03
C THR A 40 -5.63 -1.12 0.53
N TRP A 41 -4.46 -1.54 1.00
CA TRP A 41 -3.46 -0.66 1.61
C TRP A 41 -2.50 -0.19 0.52
N GLU A 42 -2.73 1.03 0.04
CA GLU A 42 -2.10 1.61 -1.14
C GLU A 42 -0.68 2.11 -0.88
N CYS A 43 -0.43 2.61 0.33
CA CYS A 43 0.89 3.07 0.76
C CYS A 43 1.07 2.69 2.22
N SER A 44 1.81 1.59 2.43
CA SER A 44 1.94 0.94 3.73
C SER A 44 3.34 0.36 3.92
N VAL A 45 3.89 0.60 5.10
CA VAL A 45 5.03 -0.17 5.66
C VAL A 45 4.61 -1.07 6.82
N HIS A 46 3.32 -1.13 7.13
CA HIS A 46 2.83 -1.87 8.30
C HIS A 46 3.10 -3.38 8.11
N PRO A 47 3.62 -4.10 9.12
CA PRO A 47 4.05 -5.50 8.98
C PRO A 47 3.00 -6.44 8.40
N ASP A 48 1.74 -6.25 8.76
CA ASP A 48 0.64 -7.10 8.26
C ASP A 48 0.34 -6.90 6.77
N GLY A 49 0.74 -5.78 6.17
CA GLY A 49 0.40 -5.45 4.79
C GLY A 49 1.34 -4.41 4.18
N PRO A 50 2.64 -4.70 4.04
CA PRO A 50 3.56 -3.78 3.39
C PRO A 50 3.29 -3.75 1.88
N SER A 51 3.23 -2.55 1.32
CA SER A 51 3.14 -2.33 -0.13
C SER A 51 4.39 -2.81 -0.84
N THR A 52 4.25 -3.25 -2.09
CA THR A 52 5.36 -3.73 -2.92
C THR A 52 5.62 -2.75 -4.06
N VAL A 53 6.86 -2.38 -4.31
CA VAL A 53 7.22 -1.51 -5.43
C VAL A 53 7.09 -2.27 -6.75
N MET A 54 6.50 -1.65 -7.77
CA MET A 54 6.18 -2.29 -9.05
C MET A 54 7.06 -1.85 -10.21
N ASN A 55 7.86 -0.80 -10.04
CA ASN A 55 8.69 -0.23 -11.10
C ASN A 55 10.12 0.05 -10.63
N GLY A 56 11.00 0.24 -11.61
CA GLY A 56 12.34 0.75 -11.39
C GLY A 56 13.28 -0.21 -10.67
N GLU A 57 14.31 0.38 -10.06
CA GLU A 57 15.40 -0.30 -9.36
C GLU A 57 14.92 -1.12 -8.15
N TYR A 58 13.80 -0.72 -7.55
CA TYR A 58 13.23 -1.35 -6.36
C TYR A 58 12.07 -2.30 -6.66
N ALA A 59 11.76 -2.56 -7.93
CA ALA A 59 10.66 -3.45 -8.32
C ALA A 59 10.75 -4.82 -7.61
N GLY A 60 9.61 -5.26 -7.05
CA GLY A 60 9.49 -6.51 -6.30
C GLY A 60 9.84 -6.41 -4.81
N ARG A 61 10.46 -5.31 -4.35
CA ARG A 61 10.82 -5.11 -2.93
C ARG A 61 9.69 -4.50 -2.13
N LYS A 62 9.70 -4.73 -0.81
CA LYS A 62 8.74 -4.11 0.09
C LYS A 62 9.12 -2.66 0.38
N LEU A 63 8.10 -1.81 0.52
CA LEU A 63 8.32 -0.37 0.75
C LEU A 63 9.13 -0.09 2.03
N ASN A 64 8.96 -0.91 3.08
CA ASN A 64 9.75 -0.76 4.30
C ASN A 64 11.25 -1.02 4.06
N GLU A 65 11.60 -2.05 3.28
CA GLU A 65 12.99 -2.35 2.92
C GLU A 65 13.62 -1.23 2.09
N VAL A 66 12.83 -0.60 1.21
CA VAL A 66 13.28 0.53 0.40
C VAL A 66 13.51 1.76 1.27
N ILE A 67 12.64 2.04 2.24
CA ILE A 67 12.78 3.16 3.16
C ILE A 67 13.95 2.95 4.12
N GLU A 68 14.21 1.73 4.57
CA GLU A 68 15.40 1.40 5.39
C GLU A 68 16.70 1.68 4.61
N GLU A 69 16.75 1.36 3.32
CA GLU A 69 17.89 1.69 2.45
C GLU A 69 17.94 3.18 2.08
N ARG A 70 16.78 3.82 1.93
CA ARG A 70 16.61 5.20 1.47
C ARG A 70 15.71 6.01 2.40
N PRO A 71 16.17 6.32 3.62
CA PRO A 71 15.39 7.09 4.59
C PRO A 71 15.11 8.52 4.11
N ASP A 72 15.85 9.02 3.13
CA ASP A 72 15.59 10.33 2.52
C ASP A 72 14.22 10.41 1.81
N LEU A 73 13.61 9.29 1.45
CA LEU A 73 12.31 9.25 0.75
C LEU A 73 11.13 9.71 1.61
N ILE A 74 11.26 9.69 2.94
CA ILE A 74 10.19 10.09 3.86
C ILE A 74 10.35 11.53 4.34
N GLY A 75 11.37 12.23 3.83
CA GLY A 75 11.77 13.56 4.28
C GLY A 75 12.45 13.53 5.64
N SER A 76 12.63 14.71 6.25
CA SER A 76 13.41 14.86 7.49
C SER A 76 12.56 15.06 8.74
N LYS A 77 11.23 14.91 8.64
CA LYS A 77 10.31 15.24 9.74
C LYS A 77 9.97 14.07 10.65
N SER A 78 10.34 12.85 10.27
CA SER A 78 10.03 11.62 11.00
C SER A 78 11.13 10.60 10.76
N ASP A 79 11.46 9.83 11.80
CA ASP A 79 12.39 8.71 11.71
C ASP A 79 11.71 7.43 11.18
N THR A 80 10.38 7.44 11.11
CA THR A 80 9.56 6.30 10.65
C THR A 80 8.53 6.75 9.62
N PHE A 81 8.04 5.82 8.80
CA PHE A 81 7.00 6.13 7.82
C PHE A 81 5.68 6.49 8.55
N PRO A 82 5.17 7.74 8.41
CA PRO A 82 4.18 8.25 9.34
C PRO A 82 2.72 8.03 8.89
N ILE A 83 2.50 7.46 7.70
CA ILE A 83 1.17 7.36 7.10
C ILE A 83 0.84 5.93 6.68
N LEU A 84 -0.45 5.65 6.63
CA LEU A 84 -1.02 4.46 6.01
C LEU A 84 -2.19 4.92 5.16
N VAL A 85 -2.11 4.72 3.85
CA VAL A 85 -3.17 5.10 2.92
C VAL A 85 -3.95 3.88 2.49
N LYS A 86 -5.28 3.94 2.56
CA LYS A 86 -6.17 2.82 2.25
C LYS A 86 -7.35 3.27 1.41
N PHE A 87 -7.85 2.36 0.56
CA PHE A 87 -9.26 2.35 0.19
C PHE A 87 -10.01 1.38 1.09
N ILE A 88 -11.24 1.74 1.44
CA ILE A 88 -12.12 0.98 2.35
C ILE A 88 -13.49 0.82 1.69
N ASP A 89 -13.98 -0.42 1.64
CA ASP A 89 -15.35 -0.77 1.28
C ASP A 89 -16.13 -1.20 2.52
N ALA A 90 -16.70 -0.21 3.22
CA ALA A 90 -17.53 -0.42 4.40
C ALA A 90 -18.94 -0.89 4.00
N ALA A 91 -19.06 -2.14 3.56
CA ALA A 91 -20.34 -2.73 3.15
C ALA A 91 -21.28 -3.07 4.33
N LYS A 92 -20.74 -3.12 5.55
CA LYS A 92 -21.47 -3.20 6.81
C LYS A 92 -20.96 -2.12 7.76
N ASP A 93 -21.76 -1.84 8.79
CA ASP A 93 -21.40 -0.88 9.84
C ASP A 93 -20.06 -1.26 10.48
N LEU A 94 -19.22 -0.25 10.63
CA LEU A 94 -18.01 -0.29 11.43
C LEU A 94 -18.34 0.25 12.83
N SER A 95 -17.57 -0.15 13.83
CA SER A 95 -17.75 0.26 15.24
C SER A 95 -17.52 1.74 15.47
#